data_AF-A0AA38CWF6-F1
#
_entry.id   AF-A0AA38CWF6-F1
#
_cell.length_a   1.000
_cell.length_b   1.000
_cell.length_c   1.000
_cell.angle_alpha   90.00
_cell.angle_beta   90.00
_cell.angle_gamma   90.00
#
_symmetry.space_group_name_H-M   'P 1'
#
loop_
_entity.id
_entity.type
_entity.pdbx_description
1 polymer ?
#
loop_
_entity_poly.entity_id
_entity_poly.type
_entity_poly.pdbx_seq_one_letter_code
_entity_poly.pdbx_strand_id
1 'polypeptide(L)'
;MRVYDLVEPLQDALRGGLPTLGTFVGMIVLGNGIAAAAPDQRGVGGIEMVVRRNACGRQVYSFEMSPVAPGLPPAGASGRDVVSCLHAS
;
A
#
# COMPACT_ATOMS: atom_id res chain seq x y z
N MET A 1 -15.24 -6.36 3.58
CA MET A 1 -15.94 -5.12 3.17
C MET A 1 -17.33 -5.42 2.64
N ARG A 2 -17.50 -6.22 1.57
CA ARG A 2 -18.84 -6.58 1.05
C ARG A 2 -19.74 -7.30 2.03
N VAL A 3 -19.23 -8.29 2.75
CA VAL A 3 -20.01 -9.07 3.75
C VAL A 3 -20.60 -8.19 4.87
N TYR A 4 -20.05 -6.99 5.06
CA TYR A 4 -20.45 -6.05 6.11
C TYR A 4 -20.94 -4.71 5.53
N ASP A 5 -21.16 -4.63 4.22
CA ASP A 5 -21.60 -3.41 3.51
C ASP A 5 -20.79 -2.15 3.88
N LEU A 6 -19.48 -2.31 4.06
CA LEU A 6 -18.58 -1.24 4.54
C LEU A 6 -18.06 -0.32 3.44
N VAL A 7 -18.35 -0.58 2.16
CA VAL A 7 -17.75 0.21 1.07
C VAL A 7 -18.30 1.63 1.07
N GLU A 8 -19.62 1.79 0.99
CA GLU A 8 -20.29 3.09 0.96
C GLU A 8 -20.03 3.92 2.23
N PRO A 9 -20.15 3.38 3.46
CA PRO A 9 -19.87 4.14 4.69
C PRO A 9 -18.42 4.65 4.77
N LEU A 10 -17.45 3.85 4.33
CA LEU A 10 -16.05 4.28 4.29
C LEU A 10 -15.82 5.35 3.23
N GLN A 11 -16.46 5.24 2.06
CA GLN A 11 -16.41 6.29 1.05
C GLN A 11 -17.03 7.61 1.53
N ASP A 12 -18.15 7.54 2.26
CA ASP A 12 -18.78 8.71 2.86
C ASP A 12 -17.87 9.36 3.91
N ALA A 13 -17.26 8.58 4.81
CA ALA A 13 -16.33 9.09 5.80
C ALA A 13 -15.10 9.76 5.17
N LEU A 14 -14.52 9.14 4.12
CA LEU A 14 -13.39 9.70 3.39
C LEU A 14 -13.78 11.01 2.67
N ARG A 15 -14.95 11.05 2.01
CA ARG A 15 -15.48 12.26 1.39
C ARG A 15 -15.81 13.36 2.42
N GLY A 16 -16.16 12.96 3.64
CA GLY A 16 -16.34 13.83 4.80
C GLY A 16 -15.05 14.40 5.39
N GLY A 17 -13.88 14.05 4.83
CA GLY A 17 -12.59 14.59 5.24
C GLY A 17 -11.93 13.85 6.40
N LEU A 18 -12.34 12.61 6.69
CA LEU A 18 -11.71 11.80 7.74
C LEU A 18 -10.22 11.59 7.41
N PRO A 19 -9.28 12.10 8.24
CA PRO A 19 -7.85 11.86 8.04
C PRO A 19 -7.57 10.36 8.13
N THR A 20 -7.00 9.80 7.07
CA THR A 20 -6.84 8.35 6.94
C THR A 20 -5.41 8.00 6.54
N LEU A 21 -4.83 7.01 7.23
CA LEU A 21 -3.52 6.45 6.93
C LEU A 21 -3.68 5.01 6.44
N GLY A 22 -3.23 4.73 5.22
CA GLY A 22 -3.21 3.38 4.65
C GLY A 22 -1.83 2.77 4.65
N THR A 23 -1.61 1.68 5.39
CA THR A 23 -0.35 0.92 5.40
C THR A 23 -0.56 -0.45 4.77
N PHE A 24 0.37 -0.91 3.93
CA PHE A 24 0.32 -2.21 3.25
C PHE A 24 -1.05 -2.50 2.58
N VAL A 25 -1.87 -3.36 3.18
CA VAL A 25 -3.22 -3.66 2.69
C VAL A 25 -4.13 -2.43 2.69
N GLY A 26 -3.90 -1.48 3.60
CA GLY A 26 -4.57 -0.18 3.61
C GLY A 26 -4.34 0.61 2.32
N MET A 27 -3.18 0.48 1.68
CA MET A 27 -2.96 1.10 0.36
C MET A 27 -3.83 0.46 -0.72
N ILE A 28 -3.97 -0.87 -0.71
CA ILE A 28 -4.86 -1.58 -1.65
C ILE A 28 -6.31 -1.14 -1.46
N VAL A 29 -6.71 -0.91 -0.21
CA VAL A 29 -8.05 -0.42 0.15
C VAL A 29 -8.25 1.03 -0.33
N LEU A 30 -7.29 1.94 -0.14
CA LEU A 30 -7.46 3.36 -0.43
C LEU A 30 -7.14 3.76 -1.89
N GLY A 31 -6.47 2.90 -2.65
CA GLY A 31 -6.17 3.17 -4.06
C GLY A 31 -7.44 3.19 -4.91
N ASN A 32 -7.44 4.03 -5.95
CA ASN A 32 -8.51 4.07 -6.94
C ASN A 32 -8.34 3.01 -8.05
N GLY A 33 -7.19 2.31 -8.12
CA GLY A 33 -6.95 1.22 -9.06
C GLY A 33 -6.09 0.11 -8.47
N ILE A 34 -6.31 -1.12 -8.95
CA ILE A 34 -5.47 -2.28 -8.62
C ILE A 34 -4.99 -2.90 -9.94
N ALA A 35 -3.67 -2.96 -10.13
CA ALA A 35 -3.08 -3.54 -11.33
C ALA A 35 -3.39 -5.04 -11.40
N ALA A 36 -3.79 -5.52 -12.60
CA ALA A 36 -4.23 -6.90 -12.84
C ALA A 36 -5.32 -7.37 -11.84
N ALA A 37 -6.25 -6.47 -11.50
CA ALA A 37 -7.40 -6.78 -10.67
C ALA A 37 -8.27 -7.90 -11.29
N ALA A 38 -8.83 -8.75 -10.44
CA ALA A 38 -9.96 -9.57 -10.83
C ALA A 38 -11.15 -8.66 -11.25
N PRO A 39 -12.10 -9.14 -12.09
CA PRO A 39 -13.16 -8.30 -12.68
C PRO A 39 -13.93 -7.41 -11.69
N ASP A 40 -14.15 -7.89 -10.46
CA ASP A 40 -14.87 -7.13 -9.44
C ASP A 40 -13.97 -6.51 -8.38
N GLN A 41 -12.65 -6.64 -8.49
CA GLN A 41 -11.73 -6.17 -7.45
C GLN A 41 -11.46 -4.68 -7.63
N ARG A 42 -11.91 -3.88 -6.66
CA ARG A 42 -11.65 -2.44 -6.56
C ARG A 42 -11.38 -2.04 -5.11
N GLY A 43 -10.59 -0.98 -4.94
CA GLY A 43 -10.45 -0.30 -3.66
C GLY A 43 -11.70 0.53 -3.32
N VAL A 44 -11.72 1.04 -2.09
CA VAL A 44 -12.66 2.05 -1.59
C VAL A 44 -12.35 3.42 -2.21
N GLY A 45 -11.08 3.69 -2.52
CA GLY A 45 -10.61 5.00 -3.01
C GLY A 45 -10.17 5.93 -1.88
N GLY A 46 -9.93 7.19 -2.20
CA GLY A 46 -9.44 8.22 -1.27
C GLY A 46 -7.99 8.66 -1.54
N ILE A 47 -7.21 7.85 -2.25
CA ILE A 47 -5.89 8.25 -2.78
C ILE A 47 -5.86 7.92 -4.28
N GLU A 48 -5.50 8.92 -5.09
CA GLU A 48 -5.31 8.73 -6.53
C GLU A 48 -4.02 7.95 -6.79
N MET A 49 -4.12 6.62 -6.81
CA MET A 49 -2.99 5.73 -7.04
C MET A 49 -3.44 4.35 -7.52
N VAL A 50 -2.62 3.75 -8.38
CA VAL A 50 -2.77 2.36 -8.81
C VAL A 50 -1.81 1.47 -8.01
N VAL A 51 -2.34 0.43 -7.39
CA VAL A 51 -1.56 -0.48 -6.53
C VAL A 51 -1.36 -1.84 -7.21
N ARG A 52 -0.13 -2.35 -7.23
CA ARG A 52 0.16 -3.74 -7.61
C ARG A 52 0.34 -4.59 -6.35
N ARG A 53 -0.50 -5.62 -6.21
CA ARG A 53 -0.39 -6.58 -5.09
C ARG A 53 0.84 -7.44 -5.24
N ASN A 54 1.49 -7.78 -4.12
CA ASN A 54 2.60 -8.73 -4.08
C ASN A 54 3.70 -8.40 -5.12
N ALA A 55 4.00 -7.11 -5.30
CA ALA A 55 4.92 -6.65 -6.33
C ALA A 55 6.35 -7.20 -6.17
N CYS A 56 6.74 -7.55 -4.94
CA CYS A 56 8.01 -8.18 -4.58
C CYS A 56 7.98 -9.72 -4.66
N GLY A 57 6.85 -10.32 -5.06
CA GLY A 57 6.67 -11.76 -5.17
C GLY A 57 6.19 -12.43 -3.88
N ARG A 58 6.70 -13.63 -3.62
CA ARG A 58 6.37 -14.45 -2.44
C ARG A 58 6.94 -13.83 -1.16
N GLN A 59 6.35 -14.19 -0.02
CA GLN A 59 6.75 -13.70 1.31
C GLN A 59 8.25 -13.85 1.59
N VAL A 60 8.90 -14.91 1.10
CA VAL A 60 10.34 -15.14 1.26
C VAL A 60 11.22 -14.04 0.63
N TYR A 61 10.66 -13.22 -0.25
CA TYR A 61 11.33 -12.08 -0.87
C TYR A 61 11.03 -10.74 -0.17
N SER A 62 10.47 -10.77 1.04
CA SER A 62 10.32 -9.56 1.85
C SER A 62 11.70 -9.05 2.28
N PHE A 63 11.86 -7.74 2.35
CA PHE A 63 13.12 -7.11 2.71
C PHE A 63 12.87 -5.85 3.54
N GLU A 64 13.93 -5.36 4.16
CA GLU A 64 13.97 -4.08 4.85
C GLU A 64 14.82 -3.10 4.08
N MET A 65 14.40 -1.84 4.06
CA MET A 65 15.13 -0.74 3.43
C MET A 65 14.94 0.51 4.28
N SER A 66 16.02 1.27 4.44
CA SER A 66 16.00 2.62 4.98
C SER A 66 15.33 3.57 3.98
N PRO A 67 14.12 4.11 4.26
CA PRO A 67 13.41 4.95 3.31
C PRO A 67 13.96 6.38 3.30
N VAL A 68 13.99 7.00 2.12
CA VAL A 68 14.30 8.43 1.95
C VAL A 68 13.01 9.16 1.66
N ALA A 69 12.60 10.07 2.54
CA ALA A 69 11.39 10.87 2.38
C ALA A 69 11.59 12.28 2.97
N PRO A 70 10.94 13.32 2.41
CA PRO A 70 10.97 14.66 2.99
C PRO A 70 10.51 14.65 4.45
N GLY A 71 11.25 15.33 5.33
CA GLY A 71 10.92 15.43 6.76
C GLY A 71 11.29 14.19 7.59
N LEU A 72 11.79 13.12 6.96
CA LEU A 72 12.36 11.98 7.69
C LEU A 72 13.88 12.17 7.83
N PRO A 73 14.46 12.08 9.05
CA PRO A 73 15.91 12.10 9.20
C PRO A 73 16.54 10.89 8.48
N PRO A 74 17.81 10.98 8.05
CA PRO A 74 18.49 9.83 7.49
C PRO A 74 18.45 8.68 8.50
N ALA A 75 18.16 7.47 8.01
CA ALA A 75 18.22 6.29 8.87
C ALA A 75 19.60 6.23 9.51
N GLY A 76 19.64 6.05 10.84
CA GLY A 76 20.90 5.89 11.55
C GLY A 76 21.63 4.66 11.00
N ALA A 77 22.93 4.80 10.74
CA ALA A 77 23.78 3.73 10.21
C ALA A 77 23.89 2.56 11.21
N SER A 78 22.89 1.69 11.25
CA SER A 78 22.98 0.37 11.84
C SER A 78 23.41 -0.56 10.71
N GLY A 79 24.60 -1.16 10.79
CA GLY A 79 25.29 -1.95 9.75
C GLY A 79 24.58 -3.21 9.24
N ARG A 80 23.31 -3.10 8.83
CA ARG A 80 22.45 -4.11 8.21
C ARG A 80 21.84 -3.62 6.89
N ASP A 81 22.26 -2.46 6.37
CA ASP A 81 21.68 -1.75 5.22
C ASP A 81 21.97 -2.37 3.84
N VAL A 82 22.09 -3.69 3.71
CA VAL A 82 22.21 -4.32 2.39
C VAL A 82 21.40 -5.61 2.30
N VAL A 83 20.13 -5.49 1.91
CA VAL A 83 19.42 -6.58 1.23
C VAL A 83 18.90 -6.04 -0.09
N SER A 84 19.69 -6.23 -1.15
CA SER A 84 19.28 -5.90 -2.51
C SER A 84 18.27 -6.94 -3.01
N CYS A 85 17.12 -6.50 -3.50
CA CYS A 85 16.36 -7.28 -4.45
C CYS A 85 17.09 -7.29 -5.81
N LEU A 86 18.20 -8.04 -5.88
CA LEU A 86 18.72 -8.55 -7.15
C LEU A 86 17.92 -9.82 -7.46
N HIS A 87 17.34 -9.87 -8.66
CA HIS A 87 16.58 -10.97 -9.29
C HIS A 87 15.05 -10.93 -9.16
N ALA A 88 14.43 -10.30 -10.16
CA ALA A 88 13.28 -10.89 -10.85
C ALA A 88 13.30 -10.39 -12.31
N SER A 89 13.94 -11.16 -13.19
CA SER A 89 13.67 -11.17 -14.63
C SER A 89 12.38 -11.93 -14.90
#